data_AF-A0A182EWI1-F1
#
_entry.id   AF-A0A182EWI1-F1
#
_cell.length_a   1.000
_cell.length_b   1.000
_cell.length_c   1.000
_cell.angle_alpha   90.00
_cell.angle_beta   90.00
_cell.angle_gamma   90.00
#
_symmetry.space_group_name_H-M   'P 1'
#
loop_
_entity.id
_entity.type
_entity.pdbx_description
1 polymer ?
#
loop_
_entity_poly.entity_id
_entity_poly.type
_entity_poly.pdbx_seq_one_letter_code
_entity_poly.pdbx_strand_id
1 'polypeptide(L)'
;MMSSILMTRCLEPLESGNCSEFYPAYYYNRNTQRCESFIYSGCDGNSNRFPTLRECHATCHQFRGLSPLETNCFVSLDGGEKFEKKNCPEKAGIRYYYNQKHGTHNKYI
;
A
#
# COMPACT_ATOMS: atom_id res chain seq x y z
N MET A 1 -13.11 9.84 14.55
CA MET A 1 -12.09 8.78 14.69
C MET A 1 -11.85 8.20 13.31
N MET A 2 -10.73 8.54 12.65
CA MET A 2 -10.38 7.98 11.34
C MET A 2 -9.77 6.60 11.57
N SER A 3 -10.45 5.55 11.13
CA SER A 3 -10.02 4.15 11.27
C SER A 3 -8.64 3.95 10.65
N SER A 4 -7.72 3.30 11.37
CA SER A 4 -6.36 2.95 10.94
C SER A 4 -6.29 2.11 9.67
N ILE A 5 -7.41 1.47 9.29
CA ILE A 5 -7.56 0.68 8.06
C ILE A 5 -7.72 1.57 6.82
N LEU A 6 -8.21 2.82 6.96
CA LEU A 6 -8.51 3.68 5.80
C LEU A 6 -7.26 4.36 5.20
N MET A 7 -6.16 4.36 5.93
CA MET A 7 -4.97 5.17 5.61
C MET A 7 -3.93 4.40 4.80
N THR A 8 -3.94 3.07 4.85
CA THR A 8 -2.95 2.22 4.18
C THR A 8 -3.14 2.16 2.66
N ARG A 9 -4.33 2.49 2.14
CA ARG A 9 -4.58 2.52 0.68
C ARG A 9 -3.63 3.43 -0.08
N CYS A 10 -3.15 4.50 0.55
CA CYS A 10 -2.16 5.39 -0.05
C CYS A 10 -0.80 4.71 -0.30
N LEU A 11 -0.54 3.59 0.37
CA LEU A 11 0.73 2.86 0.32
C LEU A 11 0.66 1.59 -0.54
N GLU A 12 -0.51 1.27 -1.09
CA GLU A 12 -0.67 0.19 -2.06
C GLU A 12 0.07 0.53 -3.37
N PRO A 13 0.56 -0.47 -4.12
CA PRO A 13 1.24 -0.23 -5.39
C PRO A 13 0.31 0.44 -6.41
N LEU A 14 0.87 1.04 -7.46
CA LEU A 14 0.05 1.45 -8.60
C LEU A 14 -0.47 0.20 -9.30
N GLU A 15 -1.78 0.13 -9.51
CA GLU A 15 -2.40 -0.93 -10.30
C GLU A 15 -3.41 -0.37 -11.30
N SER A 16 -3.03 -0.44 -12.58
CA SER A 16 -3.90 -0.01 -13.68
C SER A 16 -5.06 -0.97 -13.94
N GLY A 17 -4.98 -2.23 -13.49
CA GLY A 17 -5.89 -3.31 -13.89
C GLY A 17 -5.58 -3.89 -15.28
N ASN A 18 -6.36 -4.88 -15.73
CA ASN A 18 -6.13 -5.60 -16.99
C ASN A 18 -7.23 -5.41 -18.06
N CYS A 19 -8.18 -4.50 -17.82
CA CYS A 19 -9.26 -4.21 -18.75
C CYS A 19 -8.79 -3.31 -19.91
N SER A 20 -9.71 -2.96 -20.81
CA SER A 20 -9.40 -2.23 -22.05
C SER A 20 -9.93 -0.79 -22.07
N GLU A 21 -10.41 -0.27 -20.94
CA GLU A 21 -10.92 1.10 -20.85
C GLU A 21 -9.84 2.08 -20.41
N PHE A 22 -10.10 3.39 -20.52
CA PHE A 22 -9.12 4.44 -20.23
C PHE A 22 -9.75 5.51 -19.35
N TYR A 23 -9.62 5.35 -18.04
CA TYR A 23 -10.09 6.33 -17.05
C TYR A 23 -8.92 7.11 -16.44
N PRO A 24 -8.85 8.43 -16.64
CA PRO A 24 -7.88 9.27 -15.94
C PRO A 24 -8.12 9.20 -14.44
N ALA A 25 -7.07 8.91 -13.68
CA ALA A 25 -7.11 8.85 -12.23
C ALA A 25 -5.79 9.33 -11.63
N TYR A 26 -5.75 9.44 -10.30
CA TYR A 26 -4.56 9.79 -9.53
C TYR A 26 -4.25 8.71 -8.51
N TYR A 27 -2.97 8.49 -8.23
CA TYR A 27 -2.48 7.60 -7.18
C TYR A 27 -1.42 8.32 -6.34
N TYR A 28 -1.19 7.89 -5.10
CA TYR A 28 -0.09 8.39 -4.29
C TYR A 28 1.17 7.56 -4.56
N ASN A 29 2.19 8.22 -5.10
CA ASN A 29 3.52 7.65 -5.28
C ASN A 29 4.35 7.91 -4.01
N ARG A 30 4.58 6.87 -3.22
CA ARG A 30 5.36 6.95 -1.97
C ARG A 30 6.86 7.22 -2.18
N ASN A 31 7.39 6.94 -3.37
CA ASN A 31 8.81 7.20 -3.68
C ASN A 31 9.05 8.69 -3.91
N THR A 32 8.11 9.35 -4.60
CA THR A 32 8.16 10.79 -4.86
C THR A 32 7.41 11.61 -3.80
N GLN A 33 6.65 10.94 -2.93
CA GLN A 33 5.74 11.51 -1.93
C GLN A 33 4.69 12.46 -2.53
N ARG A 34 4.23 12.15 -3.75
CA ARG A 34 3.31 13.01 -4.52
C ARG A 34 2.15 12.20 -5.06
N CYS A 35 1.04 12.90 -5.30
CA CYS A 35 -0.05 12.35 -6.08
C CYS A 35 0.24 12.57 -7.57
N GLU A 36 0.22 11.49 -8.35
CA GLU A 36 0.57 11.47 -9.76
C GLU A 36 -0.61 10.93 -10.57
N SER A 37 -0.75 11.39 -11.81
CA SER A 37 -1.80 10.91 -12.71
C SER A 37 -1.43 9.57 -13.33
N PHE A 38 -2.42 8.69 -13.52
CA PHE A 38 -2.29 7.44 -14.26
C PHE A 38 -3.60 7.11 -14.99
N ILE A 39 -3.57 6.06 -15.80
CA ILE A 39 -4.77 5.53 -16.48
C ILE A 39 -5.21 4.25 -15.78
N TYR A 40 -6.46 4.23 -15.32
CA TYR A 40 -7.14 3.05 -14.84
C TYR A 40 -7.90 2.36 -15.97
N SER A 41 -7.75 1.04 -16.06
CA SER A 41 -8.27 0.22 -17.15
C SER A 41 -9.77 -0.09 -17.07
N GLY A 42 -10.44 0.28 -15.97
CA GLY A 42 -11.88 0.09 -15.76
C GLY A 42 -12.25 -1.12 -14.89
N CYS A 43 -11.33 -2.04 -14.61
CA CYS A 43 -11.55 -3.14 -13.68
C CYS A 43 -10.29 -3.48 -12.89
N ASP A 44 -10.42 -4.38 -11.91
CA ASP A 44 -9.35 -4.78 -10.99
C ASP A 44 -8.68 -3.57 -10.32
N GLY A 45 -7.40 -3.74 -9.98
CA GLY A 45 -6.61 -2.76 -9.28
C GLY A 45 -6.94 -2.68 -7.79
N ASN A 46 -6.49 -1.61 -7.17
CA ASN A 46 -6.61 -1.41 -5.73
C ASN A 46 -7.18 -0.04 -5.38
N SER A 47 -7.11 0.32 -4.09
CA SER A 47 -7.72 1.51 -3.54
C SER A 47 -6.83 2.75 -3.59
N ASN A 48 -5.56 2.63 -4.04
CA ASN A 48 -4.69 3.77 -4.34
C ASN A 48 -5.08 4.43 -5.68
N ARG A 49 -6.36 4.78 -5.81
CA ARG A 49 -6.96 5.35 -7.02
C ARG A 49 -7.98 6.41 -6.62
N PHE A 50 -7.76 7.62 -7.10
CA PHE A 50 -8.56 8.80 -6.78
C PHE A 50 -9.04 9.48 -8.06
N PRO A 51 -10.29 9.95 -8.13
CA PRO A 51 -10.82 10.63 -9.30
C PRO A 51 -10.23 12.05 -9.48
N THR A 52 -9.70 12.66 -8.42
CA THR A 52 -9.12 14.00 -8.48
C THR A 52 -7.82 14.12 -7.69
N LEU A 53 -6.94 15.02 -8.13
CA LEU A 53 -5.70 15.35 -7.41
C LEU A 53 -5.98 15.83 -5.98
N ARG A 54 -7.04 16.64 -5.80
CA ARG A 54 -7.45 17.16 -4.50
C ARG A 54 -7.81 16.05 -3.53
N GLU A 55 -8.54 15.03 -3.98
CA GLU A 55 -8.95 13.92 -3.13
C GLU A 55 -7.76 13.04 -2.74
N CYS A 56 -6.84 12.78 -3.68
CA CYS A 56 -5.59 12.07 -3.38
C CYS A 56 -4.79 12.83 -2.32
N HIS A 57 -4.64 14.14 -2.48
CA HIS A 57 -3.93 14.96 -1.48
C HIS A 57 -4.64 14.97 -0.13
N ALA A 58 -5.95 15.21 -0.08
CA ALA A 58 -6.70 15.21 1.17
C ALA A 58 -6.55 13.88 1.92
N THR A 59 -6.56 12.77 1.20
CA THR A 59 -6.42 11.41 1.79
C THR A 59 -4.99 11.11 2.22
N CYS A 60 -3.99 11.38 1.37
CA CYS A 60 -2.64 10.86 1.54
C CYS A 60 -1.61 11.88 2.08
N HIS A 61 -2.02 13.11 2.37
CA HIS A 61 -1.09 14.18 2.80
C HIS A 61 -0.24 13.81 4.01
N GLN A 62 -0.74 12.96 4.91
CA GLN A 62 -0.01 12.55 6.11
C GLN A 62 1.27 11.75 5.85
N PHE A 63 1.43 11.18 4.65
CA PHE A 63 2.63 10.45 4.26
C PHE A 63 3.67 11.36 3.58
N ARG A 64 3.38 12.65 3.40
CA ARG A 64 4.35 13.62 2.89
C ARG A 64 5.44 13.83 3.94
N GLY A 65 6.70 13.83 3.51
CA GLY A 65 7.85 13.95 4.40
C GLY A 65 8.31 12.64 5.03
N LEU A 66 7.59 11.52 4.84
CA LEU A 66 8.04 10.21 5.28
C LEU A 66 8.80 9.49 4.17
N SER A 67 10.00 9.02 4.48
CA SER A 67 10.80 8.18 3.59
C SER A 67 10.07 6.88 3.22
N PRO A 68 10.48 6.21 2.13
CA PRO A 68 10.02 4.86 1.82
C PRO A 68 10.24 3.87 2.97
N LEU A 69 11.31 4.03 3.77
CA LEU A 69 11.54 3.16 4.92
C LEU A 69 10.53 3.41 6.04
N GLU A 70 10.25 4.67 6.37
CA GLU A 70 9.27 5.02 7.40
C GLU A 70 7.85 4.62 7.00
N THR A 71 7.51 4.78 5.72
CA THR A 71 6.20 4.37 5.23
C THR A 71 6.00 2.84 5.29
N ASN A 72 7.06 2.02 5.29
CA ASN A 72 6.95 0.55 5.45
C ASN A 72 6.41 0.16 6.83
N CYS A 73 6.59 0.98 7.87
CA CYS A 73 6.01 0.72 9.19
C CYS A 73 4.48 0.74 9.18
N PHE A 74 3.88 1.37 8.18
CA PHE A 74 2.44 1.51 8.02
C PHE A 74 1.83 0.43 7.11
N VAL A 75 2.65 -0.25 6.31
CA VAL A 75 2.20 -1.32 5.42
C VAL A 75 1.85 -2.56 6.25
N SER A 76 0.76 -3.22 5.90
CA SER A 76 0.38 -4.50 6.48
C SER A 76 1.46 -5.55 6.26
N LEU A 77 1.57 -6.52 7.18
CA LEU A 77 2.45 -7.66 6.98
C LEU A 77 2.00 -8.46 5.75
N ASP A 78 2.83 -8.45 4.69
CA ASP A 78 2.69 -9.36 3.57
C ASP A 78 3.54 -10.61 3.84
N GLY A 79 2.87 -11.70 4.24
CA GLY A 79 3.49 -13.01 4.45
C GLY A 79 3.69 -13.79 3.14
N GLY A 80 3.20 -13.28 2.01
CA GLY A 80 3.12 -13.99 0.74
C GLY A 80 2.01 -15.04 0.70
N GLU A 81 1.70 -15.55 -0.49
CA GLU A 81 0.57 -16.48 -0.73
C GLU A 81 0.61 -17.75 0.15
N LYS A 82 1.82 -18.23 0.47
CA LYS A 82 2.03 -19.43 1.28
C LYS A 82 1.75 -19.21 2.77
N PHE A 83 1.79 -17.97 3.25
CA PHE A 83 1.47 -17.61 4.63
C PHE A 83 0.01 -17.90 4.97
N GLU A 84 -0.92 -17.50 4.10
CA GLU A 84 -2.35 -17.76 4.30
C GLU A 84 -2.66 -19.26 4.32
N LYS A 85 -1.96 -20.02 3.46
CA LYS A 85 -2.07 -21.48 3.37
C LYS A 85 -1.28 -22.22 4.45
N LYS A 86 -0.56 -21.49 5.33
CA LYS A 86 0.37 -22.01 6.35
C LYS A 86 1.36 -23.04 5.81
N ASN A 87 1.70 -22.93 4.53
CA ASN A 87 2.55 -23.88 3.81
C ASN A 87 3.84 -23.18 3.39
N CYS A 88 4.58 -22.69 4.39
CA CYS A 88 5.84 -22.01 4.17
C CYS A 88 6.93 -23.01 3.76
N PRO A 89 7.81 -22.69 2.80
CA PRO A 89 8.96 -23.54 2.49
C PRO A 89 9.83 -23.76 3.73
N GLU A 90 10.35 -24.97 3.93
CA GLU A 90 11.26 -25.27 5.06
C GLU A 90 12.54 -24.40 5.06
N LYS A 91 12.91 -23.84 3.90
CA LYS A 91 14.03 -22.91 3.72
C LYS A 91 13.55 -21.48 3.41
N ALA A 92 12.50 -21.03 4.07
CA ALA A 92 12.13 -19.62 4.02
C ALA A 92 13.22 -18.76 4.71
N GLY A 93 13.47 -17.57 4.16
CA GLY A 93 14.37 -16.60 4.79
C GLY A 93 13.67 -15.85 5.94
N ILE A 94 14.44 -15.36 6.90
CA ILE A 94 13.92 -14.56 8.02
C ILE A 94 13.58 -13.15 7.54
N ARG A 95 12.38 -12.67 7.84
CA ARG A 95 11.96 -11.27 7.67
C ARG A 95 11.46 -10.69 8.99
N TYR A 96 11.72 -9.41 9.18
CA TYR A 96 11.25 -8.63 10.34
C TYR A 96 10.09 -7.74 9.92
N TYR A 97 9.15 -7.55 10.83
CA TYR A 97 8.05 -6.60 10.62
C TYR A 97 7.77 -5.81 11.89
N TYR A 98 7.18 -4.63 11.69
CA TYR A 98 6.74 -3.78 12.78
C TYR A 98 5.31 -4.14 13.18
N ASN A 99 5.09 -4.47 14.45
CA ASN A 99 3.75 -4.73 14.97
C ASN A 99 3.17 -3.46 15.59
N GLN A 100 2.25 -2.82 14.86
CA GLN A 100 1.60 -1.58 15.30
C GLN A 100 0.79 -1.71 16.59
N LYS A 101 0.30 -2.92 16.94
CA LYS A 101 -0.51 -3.14 18.17
C LYS A 101 0.34 -3.22 19.43
N HIS A 102 1.57 -3.72 19.30
CA HIS A 102 2.47 -3.94 20.43
C HIS A 102 3.65 -2.95 20.46
N GLY A 103 3.85 -2.17 19.40
CA GLY A 103 4.98 -1.24 19.28
C GLY A 103 6.33 -1.94 19.13
N THR A 104 6.36 -3.24 18.79
CA THR A 104 7.57 -4.07 18.76
C THR A 104 7.90 -4.60 17.39
N HIS A 105 9.18 -4.86 17.14
CA HIS A 105 9.64 -5.62 15.97
C HIS A 105 9.47 -7.12 16.24
N ASN A 106 8.69 -7.82 15.43
CA ASN A 106 8.44 -9.24 15.56
C ASN A 106 9.16 -10.01 14.44
N LYS A 107 9.57 -11.25 14.74
CA LYS A 107 10.27 -12.16 13.82
C LYS A 107 9.28 -13.15 13.20
N TYR A 108 9.38 -13.39 11.89
CA TYR A 108 8.76 -14.54 11.23
C TYR A 108 9.80 -15.66 11.03
N ILE A 109 9.37 -16.93 11.10
CA ILE A 109 10.19 -18.12 10.84
C ILE A 109 9.78 -18.68 9.48
#